data_AF-A0A8I0GVU6-F1
#
_entry.id   AF-A0A8I0GVU6-F1
#
_cell.length_a   1.000
_cell.length_b   1.000
_cell.length_c   1.000
_cell.angle_alpha   90.00
_cell.angle_beta   90.00
_cell.angle_gamma   90.00
#
_symmetry.space_group_name_H-M   'P 1'
#
loop_
_entity.id
_entity.type
_entity.pdbx_description
1 polymer ?
#
loop_
_entity_poly.entity_id
_entity_poly.type
_entity_poly.pdbx_seq_one_letter_code
_entity_poly.pdbx_strand_id
1 'polypeptide(L)' 'THNHPTEIEPFGGAATCLGGAIRDPLSGRSYVYQAMRVTGSGDPTIPFKDTMHGKLPSRKITTGAAQGYSSYGNQIGL' A
#
# COMPACT_ATOMS: atom_id res chain seq x y z
N THR A 1 5.80 4.85 -6.13
CA THR A 1 4.48 5.00 -5.47
C THR A 1 3.44 4.21 -6.24
N HIS A 2 2.26 3.93 -5.67
CA HIS A 2 1.22 3.16 -6.38
C HIS A 2 -0.20 3.61 -6.00
N ASN A 3 -0.43 4.90 -6.12
CA ASN A 3 -1.61 5.57 -5.56
C ASN A 3 -2.91 5.13 -6.26
N HIS A 4 -2.96 5.22 -7.59
CA HIS A 4 -4.19 4.92 -8.34
C HIS A 4 -4.65 3.46 -8.19
N PRO A 5 -3.77 2.43 -8.26
CA PRO A 5 -4.18 1.06 -7.97
C PRO A 5 -4.64 0.86 -6.52
N THR A 6 -3.95 1.47 -5.55
CA THR A 6 -4.30 1.37 -4.12
C THR A 6 -5.66 2.01 -3.81
N GLU A 7 -6.04 3.06 -4.54
CA GLU A 7 -7.36 3.70 -4.42
C GLU A 7 -8.51 2.78 -4.85
N ILE A 8 -8.25 1.87 -5.80
CA ILE A 8 -9.25 0.95 -6.35
C ILE A 8 -9.27 -0.37 -5.58
N GLU A 9 -8.09 -0.92 -5.29
CA GLU A 9 -7.91 -2.17 -4.57
C GLU A 9 -6.70 -2.02 -3.62
N PRO A 10 -6.95 -1.68 -2.33
CA PRO A 10 -5.89 -1.24 -1.44
C PRO A 10 -4.83 -2.31 -1.12
N PHE A 11 -5.22 -3.58 -1.02
CA PHE A 11 -4.30 -4.62 -0.57
C PHE A 11 -3.28 -4.95 -1.67
N GLY A 12 -3.76 -5.33 -2.84
CA GLY A 12 -2.93 -5.65 -3.99
C GLY A 12 -2.17 -4.43 -4.48
N GLY A 13 -2.81 -3.24 -4.52
CA GLY A 13 -2.12 -1.99 -4.87
C GLY A 13 -0.91 -1.68 -3.97
N ALA A 14 -1.04 -1.87 -2.65
CA ALA A 14 0.09 -1.66 -1.75
C ALA A 14 1.14 -2.78 -1.82
N ALA A 15 0.71 -4.04 -1.95
CA ALA A 15 1.61 -5.19 -2.06
C ALA A 15 2.48 -5.10 -3.33
N THR A 16 1.88 -4.79 -4.48
CA THR A 16 2.61 -4.65 -5.75
C THR A 16 3.46 -3.39 -5.78
N CYS A 17 3.09 -2.33 -5.05
CA CYS A 17 3.96 -1.16 -4.83
C CYS A 17 5.30 -1.58 -4.21
N LEU A 18 5.24 -2.29 -3.08
CA LEU A 18 6.44 -2.75 -2.39
C LEU A 18 7.21 -3.74 -3.26
N GLY A 19 6.53 -4.69 -3.90
CA GLY A 19 7.16 -5.64 -4.81
C GLY A 19 7.91 -4.97 -5.96
N GLY A 20 7.34 -3.92 -6.56
CA GLY A 20 8.06 -3.10 -7.56
C GLY A 20 9.29 -2.42 -6.98
N ALA A 21 9.12 -1.72 -5.86
CA ALA A 21 10.21 -1.00 -5.18
C ALA A 21 11.37 -1.90 -4.74
N ILE A 22 11.11 -3.17 -4.40
CA ILE A 22 12.15 -4.16 -4.09
C ILE A 22 12.87 -4.61 -5.37
N ARG A 23 12.12 -4.86 -6.45
CA ARG A 23 12.70 -5.33 -7.71
C ARG A 23 13.60 -4.28 -8.37
N ASP A 24 13.33 -3.00 -8.16
CA ASP A 24 14.10 -1.91 -8.76
C ASP A 24 15.61 -1.99 -8.38
N PRO A 25 16.04 -2.00 -7.10
CA PRO A 25 17.45 -2.22 -6.73
C PRO A 25 17.99 -3.60 -7.09
N LEU A 26 17.18 -4.66 -6.94
CA LEU A 26 17.61 -6.03 -7.25
C LEU A 26 17.97 -6.18 -8.74
N SER A 27 17.24 -5.50 -9.64
CA SER A 27 17.54 -5.49 -11.07
C SER A 27 18.93 -4.89 -11.38
N GLY A 28 19.40 -3.98 -10.52
CA GLY A 28 20.75 -3.40 -10.55
C GLY A 28 21.81 -4.22 -9.82
N ARG A 29 21.53 -5.48 -9.46
CA ARG A 29 22.42 -6.36 -8.68
C ARG A 29 22.80 -5.79 -7.29
N SER A 30 21.95 -4.94 -6.74
CA SER A 30 22.08 -4.43 -5.36
C SER A 30 21.28 -5.29 -4.39
N TYR A 31 21.50 -5.10 -3.09
CA TYR A 31 20.73 -5.75 -2.02
C TYR A 31 19.76 -4.75 -1.37
N VAL A 32 18.53 -5.18 -1.10
CA VAL A 32 17.55 -4.39 -0.35
C VAL A 32 17.67 -4.77 1.11
N TYR A 33 18.08 -3.82 1.94
CA TYR A 33 18.29 -4.04 3.37
C TYR A 33 17.02 -3.82 4.21
N GLN A 34 16.22 -2.82 3.86
CA GLN A 34 15.04 -2.42 4.61
C GLN A 34 14.03 -1.76 3.67
N ALA A 35 12.75 -1.92 3.97
CA ALA A 35 11.68 -1.13 3.38
C ALA A 35 11.02 -0.21 4.43
N MET A 36 10.52 0.94 3.99
CA MET A 36 9.69 1.84 4.80
C MET A 36 8.39 2.16 4.07
N ARG A 37 7.30 2.26 4.82
CA ARG A 37 6.00 2.74 4.32
C ARG A 37 5.76 4.16 4.79
N VAL A 38 5.49 5.05 3.84
CA VAL A 38 4.90 6.36 4.08
C VAL A 38 3.52 6.37 3.41
N THR A 39 2.48 6.74 4.15
CA THR A 39 1.11 6.77 3.62
C THR A 39 0.43 8.08 4.00
N GLY A 40 -0.12 8.75 2.99
CA GLY A 40 -1.14 9.78 3.17
C GLY A 40 -2.50 9.19 2.81
N SER A 41 -3.50 9.41 3.67
CA SER A 41 -4.90 9.06 3.42
C SER A 41 -5.79 10.17 3.94
N GLY A 42 -7.05 10.20 3.49
CA GLY A 42 -8.08 10.96 4.18
C GLY A 42 -8.27 10.46 5.61
N ASP A 43 -9.01 11.22 6.43
CA ASP A 43 -9.29 10.86 7.82
C ASP A 43 -10.01 9.49 7.91
N PRO A 44 -9.38 8.46 8.52
CA PRO A 44 -9.95 7.12 8.62
C PRO A 44 -11.00 7.00 9.73
N THR A 45 -11.25 8.06 10.50
CA THR A 45 -12.25 8.10 11.59
C THR A 45 -13.64 8.52 11.10
N ILE A 46 -13.73 9.09 9.89
CA ILE A 46 -15.00 9.50 9.28
C ILE A 46 -15.92 8.27 9.10
N PRO A 47 -17.22 8.38 9.46
CA PRO A 47 -18.18 7.30 9.25
C PRO A 47 -18.28 6.85 7.80
N PHE A 48 -18.50 5.55 7.58
CA PHE A 48 -18.60 4.97 6.24
C PHE A 48 -19.72 5.61 5.39
N LYS A 49 -20.81 6.04 6.02
CA LYS A 49 -21.93 6.72 5.36
C LYS A 49 -21.56 8.05 4.70
N ASP A 50 -20.48 8.69 5.17
CA ASP A 50 -20.00 9.98 4.67
C ASP A 50 -18.91 9.79 3.59
N THR A 51 -18.72 8.55 3.12
CA THR A 51 -17.81 8.24 2.02
C THR A 51 -18.34 8.85 0.72
N MET A 52 -17.45 9.50 -0.04
CA MET A 52 -17.80 10.05 -1.35
C MET A 52 -18.33 8.96 -2.29
N HIS A 53 -19.36 9.29 -3.06
CA HIS A 53 -19.93 8.38 -4.04
C HIS A 53 -18.86 7.89 -5.04
N GLY A 54 -18.82 6.59 -5.31
CA GLY A 54 -17.84 5.97 -6.20
C GLY A 54 -16.42 5.82 -5.62
N LYS A 55 -16.21 6.15 -4.33
CA LYS A 55 -14.92 6.00 -3.65
C LYS A 55 -14.96 4.95 -2.56
N LEU A 56 -13.80 4.39 -2.24
CA LEU A 56 -13.64 3.55 -1.06
C LEU A 56 -13.57 4.44 0.20
N PRO A 57 -14.12 3.97 1.34
CA PRO A 57 -13.93 4.65 2.62
C PRO A 57 -12.45 4.81 2.96
N SER A 58 -12.04 5.98 3.47
CA SER A 58 -10.66 6.26 3.88
C SER A 58 -10.10 5.19 4.83
N ARG A 59 -10.94 4.67 5.74
CA ARG A 59 -10.58 3.57 6.64
C ARG A 59 -10.21 2.28 5.89
N LYS A 60 -10.94 1.91 4.83
CA LYS A 60 -10.64 0.73 4.00
C LYS A 60 -9.31 0.89 3.27
N ILE A 61 -9.06 2.06 2.68
CA ILE A 61 -7.79 2.34 2.00
C ILE A 61 -6.62 2.27 2.99
N THR A 62 -6.78 2.92 4.15
CA THR A 62 -5.72 3.02 5.18
C THR A 62 -5.31 1.66 5.71
N THR A 63 -6.27 0.83 6.13
CA THR A 63 -5.99 -0.47 6.73
C THR A 63 -5.65 -1.52 5.68
N GLY A 64 -6.31 -1.52 4.53
CA GLY A 64 -6.05 -2.45 3.44
C GLY A 64 -4.66 -2.26 2.84
N ALA A 65 -4.25 -1.00 2.61
CA ALA A 65 -2.90 -0.70 2.14
C ALA A 65 -1.82 -1.09 3.17
N ALA A 66 -2.10 -0.90 4.47
CA ALA A 66 -1.21 -1.34 5.54
C ALA A 66 -0.99 -2.86 5.52
N GLN A 67 -2.07 -3.61 5.37
CA GLN A 67 -2.05 -5.07 5.31
C GLN A 67 -1.35 -5.57 4.05
N GLY A 68 -1.64 -4.98 2.88
CA GLY A 68 -1.02 -5.36 1.61
C GLY A 68 0.50 -5.14 1.61
N TYR A 69 0.94 -3.96 2.04
CA TYR A 69 2.36 -3.65 2.23
C TYR A 69 3.04 -4.66 3.15
N SER A 70 2.47 -4.87 4.35
CA SER A 70 3.06 -5.76 5.36
C SER A 70 3.07 -7.22 4.90
N SER A 71 2.02 -7.66 4.20
CA SER A 71 1.92 -9.02 3.68
C SER A 71 3.07 -9.34 2.73
N TYR A 72 3.37 -8.45 1.77
CA TYR A 72 4.44 -8.70 0.81
C TYR A 72 5.83 -8.60 1.48
N GLY A 73 6.05 -7.57 2.31
CA GLY A 73 7.31 -7.38 3.06
C GLY A 73 7.63 -8.56 3.96
N ASN A 74 6.68 -8.98 4.79
CA ASN A 74 6.86 -10.10 5.71
C ASN A 74 7.14 -11.42 4.97
N GLN A 75 6.50 -11.67 3.83
CA GLN A 75 6.72 -12.89 3.05
C GLN A 75 8.10 -12.94 2.39
N ILE A 76 8.63 -11.79 1.96
CA ILE A 76 9.94 -11.71 1.30
C ILE A 76 11.10 -11.49 2.29
N GLY A 77 10.79 -11.17 3.54
CA GLY A 77 11.76 -10.99 4.62
C GLY A 77 12.33 -9.56 4.71
N LEU A 78 11.49 -8.55 4.46
CA LEU A 78 11.83 -7.12 4.54
C LEU A 78 10.87 -6.32 5.42
#